data_AF-V5GLL3-F1
#
_entry.id   AF-V5GLL3-F1
#
_cell.length_a   1.000
_cell.length_b   1.000
_cell.length_c   1.000
_cell.angle_alpha   90.00
_cell.angle_beta   90.00
_cell.angle_gamma   90.00
#
_symmetry.space_group_name_H-M   'P 1'
#
loop_
_entity.id
_entity.type
_entity.pdbx_description
1 polymer ?
#
loop_
_entity_poly.entity_id
_entity_poly.type
_entity_poly.pdbx_seq_one_letter_code
_entity_poly.pdbx_strand_id
1 'polypeptide(L)'
;MAPPKNKRPQSGTKSPGRAVYLKKYFTVEFLKKLLFDPHYLTPVCILLIVFEMILNVFIIERVKYTEIDWNAYMQEVEGFLNGTLDYKELRGDTGPLVYPAGFVYIYTIFYYVTSHGENIYLAQYIFLVLYLIQTLLVQRIFKKTLKLPPYALIIATLTSYRIHSIFVLRLFNDPIAVLLFYASLNLFISNKWILGSIFYSLAVSVKMNILLYAPCLLLAYLTNMSLFETIIHLFICGVVQLILGLPFYMAILFHTLKVASILAGSSNINGR
;
A
#
# COMPACT_ATOMS: atom_id res chain seq x y z
N MET A 1 3.10 -69.11 58.20
CA MET A 1 3.93 -67.96 57.78
C MET A 1 3.24 -67.29 56.60
N ALA A 2 2.84 -66.03 56.75
CA ALA A 2 2.10 -65.28 55.72
C ALA A 2 3.07 -64.70 54.65
N PRO A 3 2.63 -64.55 53.37
CA PRO A 3 3.48 -64.09 52.28
C PRO A 3 3.76 -62.57 52.33
N PRO A 4 4.86 -62.07 51.72
CA PRO A 4 5.24 -60.67 51.83
C PRO A 4 4.36 -59.78 50.94
N LYS A 5 3.92 -58.64 51.49
CA LYS A 5 3.15 -57.62 50.77
C LYS A 5 4.02 -56.92 49.74
N ASN A 6 3.71 -57.16 48.46
CA ASN A 6 4.33 -56.48 47.32
C ASN A 6 3.79 -55.03 47.24
N LYS A 7 4.62 -54.02 47.49
CA LYS A 7 4.24 -52.60 47.32
C LYS A 7 4.28 -52.25 45.82
N ARG A 8 3.14 -51.88 45.26
CA ARG A 8 3.06 -51.32 43.89
C ARG A 8 3.81 -49.97 43.83
N PRO A 9 4.55 -49.68 42.75
CA PRO A 9 5.13 -48.35 42.58
C PRO A 9 4.00 -47.35 42.27
N GLN A 10 3.87 -46.31 43.10
CA GLN A 10 3.04 -45.15 42.79
C GLN A 10 3.73 -44.35 41.69
N SER A 11 3.31 -44.53 40.43
CA SER A 11 3.65 -43.64 39.32
C SER A 11 2.84 -42.35 39.45
N GLY A 12 3.29 -41.45 40.33
CA GLY A 12 2.83 -40.07 40.34
C GLY A 12 3.43 -39.30 39.18
N THR A 13 2.88 -39.43 37.97
CA THR A 13 3.15 -38.51 36.86
C THR A 13 2.58 -37.14 37.23
N LYS A 14 3.40 -36.32 37.93
CA LYS A 14 3.12 -34.90 38.11
C LYS A 14 3.02 -34.28 36.71
N SER A 15 1.81 -33.86 36.31
CA SER A 15 1.65 -33.10 35.08
C SER A 15 2.55 -31.86 35.18
N PRO A 16 3.37 -31.55 34.15
CA PRO A 16 4.21 -30.37 34.19
C PRO A 16 3.29 -29.16 34.21
N GLY A 17 3.23 -28.47 35.35
CA GLY A 17 2.38 -27.30 35.54
C GLY A 17 2.68 -26.23 34.50
N ARG A 18 1.68 -25.41 34.15
CA ARG A 18 1.77 -24.28 33.19
C ARG A 18 3.03 -23.41 33.35
N ALA A 19 3.58 -23.32 34.57
CA ALA A 19 4.84 -22.64 34.88
C ALA A 19 6.09 -23.24 34.19
N VAL A 20 6.14 -24.56 33.97
CA VAL A 20 7.26 -25.24 33.26
C VAL A 20 7.22 -24.92 31.77
N TYR A 21 6.02 -24.83 31.19
CA TYR A 21 5.85 -24.39 29.81
C TYR A 21 6.23 -22.91 29.63
N LEU A 22 5.79 -22.02 30.53
CA LEU A 22 6.14 -20.59 30.51
C LEU A 22 7.65 -20.35 30.61
N LYS A 23 8.37 -21.12 31.43
CA LYS A 23 9.83 -21.02 31.55
C LYS A 23 10.58 -21.42 30.27
N LYS A 24 10.02 -22.32 29.45
CA LYS A 24 10.61 -22.77 28.18
C LYS A 24 10.57 -21.70 27.08
N TYR A 25 9.58 -20.81 27.13
CA TYR A 25 9.42 -19.69 26.17
C TYR A 25 10.18 -18.42 26.59
N PHE A 26 10.72 -18.34 27.80
CA PHE A 26 11.47 -17.19 28.33
C PHE A 26 12.98 -17.47 28.50
N THR A 27 13.52 -18.44 27.75
CA THR A 27 14.97 -18.72 27.75
C THR A 27 15.66 -17.88 26.66
N VAL A 28 16.88 -17.39 26.94
CA VAL A 28 17.71 -16.63 25.98
C VAL A 28 17.88 -17.39 24.65
N GLU A 29 17.89 -18.72 24.68
CA GLU A 29 17.91 -19.55 23.46
C GLU A 29 16.65 -19.47 22.62
N PHE A 30 15.46 -19.37 23.24
CA PHE A 30 14.21 -19.19 22.51
C PHE A 30 14.16 -17.81 21.87
N LEU A 31 14.66 -16.78 22.54
CA LEU A 31 14.78 -15.43 21.97
C LEU A 31 15.76 -15.40 20.79
N LYS A 32 16.91 -16.08 20.90
CA LYS A 32 17.84 -16.24 19.77
C LYS A 32 17.19 -16.97 18.60
N LYS A 33 16.43 -18.05 18.86
CA LYS A 33 15.68 -18.75 17.81
C LYS A 33 14.62 -17.85 17.17
N LEU A 34 13.85 -17.11 17.96
CA LEU A 34 12.83 -16.18 17.46
C LEU A 34 13.42 -15.07 16.56
N LEU A 35 14.64 -14.61 16.87
CA LEU A 35 15.31 -13.52 16.14
C LEU A 35 16.03 -13.99 14.86
N PHE A 36 16.63 -15.20 14.89
CA PHE A 36 17.54 -15.64 13.83
C PHE A 36 17.04 -16.82 13.02
N ASP A 37 16.09 -17.62 13.50
CA ASP A 37 15.61 -18.82 12.80
C ASP A 37 14.37 -18.50 11.92
N PRO A 38 14.48 -18.66 10.59
CA PRO A 38 13.38 -18.44 9.66
C PRO A 38 12.13 -19.29 9.94
N HIS A 39 12.26 -20.41 10.66
CA HIS A 39 11.12 -21.25 11.02
C HIS A 39 10.12 -20.52 11.94
N TYR A 40 10.59 -19.54 12.73
CA TYR A 40 9.75 -18.73 13.61
C TYR A 40 9.24 -17.44 12.93
N LEU A 41 9.43 -17.28 11.63
CA LEU A 41 9.03 -16.07 10.91
C LEU A 41 7.51 -15.81 10.97
N THR A 42 6.68 -16.85 10.83
CA THR A 42 5.22 -16.71 10.88
C THR A 42 4.71 -16.17 12.22
N PRO A 43 5.07 -16.74 13.39
CA PRO A 43 4.66 -16.18 14.67
C PRO A 43 5.20 -14.76 14.91
N VAL A 44 6.43 -14.46 14.46
CA VAL A 44 6.97 -13.08 14.52
C VAL A 44 6.10 -12.12 13.71
N CYS A 45 5.72 -12.48 12.49
CA CYS A 45 4.85 -11.65 11.64
C CYS A 45 3.49 -11.35 12.31
N ILE A 46 2.87 -12.34 12.95
CA ILE A 46 1.59 -12.16 13.66
C ILE A 46 1.77 -11.20 14.84
N LEU A 47 2.82 -11.39 15.66
CA LEU A 47 3.11 -10.51 16.78
C LEU A 47 3.37 -9.07 16.33
N LEU A 48 4.10 -8.89 15.24
CA LEU A 48 4.37 -7.57 14.67
C LEU A 48 3.08 -6.88 14.18
N ILE A 49 2.17 -7.60 13.50
CA ILE A 49 0.89 -7.00 13.07
C ILE A 49 0.04 -6.56 14.26
N VAL A 50 -0.05 -7.39 15.31
CA VAL A 50 -0.82 -7.03 16.50
C VAL A 50 -0.19 -5.83 17.20
N PHE A 51 1.13 -5.82 17.35
CA PHE A 51 1.87 -4.69 17.91
C PHE A 51 1.62 -3.41 17.10
N GLU A 52 1.73 -3.48 15.78
CA GLU A 52 1.53 -2.35 14.87
C GLU A 52 0.10 -1.81 14.91
N MET A 53 -0.90 -2.69 14.99
CA MET A 53 -2.28 -2.28 15.15
C MET A 53 -2.48 -1.49 16.45
N ILE A 54 -1.98 -2.01 17.58
CA ILE A 54 -2.10 -1.34 18.88
C ILE A 54 -1.35 0.00 18.88
N LEU A 55 -0.12 0.02 18.33
CA LEU A 55 0.71 1.20 18.27
C LEU A 55 0.04 2.31 17.45
N ASN A 56 -0.49 1.99 16.27
CA ASN A 56 -1.14 2.99 15.43
C ASN A 56 -2.45 3.51 16.04
N VAL A 57 -3.26 2.65 16.68
CA VAL A 57 -4.43 3.11 17.43
C VAL A 57 -3.98 4.06 18.54
N PHE A 58 -2.94 3.71 19.29
CA PHE A 58 -2.39 4.61 20.31
C PHE A 58 -1.92 5.95 19.73
N ILE A 59 -1.27 5.95 18.56
CA ILE A 59 -0.84 7.17 17.87
C ILE A 59 -2.04 8.04 17.50
N ILE A 60 -3.09 7.47 16.89
CA ILE A 60 -4.29 8.20 16.49
C ILE A 60 -4.97 8.87 17.70
N GLU A 61 -5.04 8.15 18.83
CA GLU A 61 -5.71 8.64 20.05
C GLU A 61 -4.89 9.64 20.87
N ARG A 62 -3.54 9.59 20.76
CA ARG A 62 -2.65 10.33 21.68
C ARG A 62 -1.81 11.40 21.01
N VAL A 63 -1.63 11.34 19.69
CA VAL A 63 -0.83 12.30 18.94
C VAL A 63 -1.75 13.16 18.10
N LYS A 64 -1.55 14.48 18.17
CA LYS A 64 -2.34 15.42 17.38
C LYS A 64 -2.08 15.21 15.89
N TYR A 65 -3.17 15.20 15.13
CA TYR A 65 -3.13 15.25 13.68
C TYR A 65 -2.36 16.48 13.18
N THR A 66 -1.58 16.33 12.12
CA THR A 66 -0.87 17.43 11.46
C THR A 66 -1.32 17.50 10.01
N GLU A 67 -2.17 18.47 9.73
CA GLU A 67 -2.61 18.78 8.38
C GLU A 67 -1.42 19.25 7.53
N ILE A 68 -1.30 18.69 6.32
CA ILE A 68 -0.32 19.13 5.33
C ILE A 68 -0.98 19.18 3.95
N ASP A 69 -1.42 18.03 3.43
CA ASP A 69 -1.95 17.93 2.07
C ASP A 69 -3.40 17.41 2.01
N TRP A 70 -3.97 16.93 3.12
CA TRP A 70 -5.29 16.27 3.08
C TRP A 70 -6.38 17.22 2.59
N ASN A 71 -6.43 18.44 3.12
CA ASN A 71 -7.37 19.46 2.68
C ASN A 71 -7.17 19.83 1.20
N ALA A 72 -5.91 19.95 0.76
CA ALA A 72 -5.60 20.23 -0.64
C ALA A 72 -6.08 19.09 -1.55
N TYR A 73 -5.91 17.83 -1.14
CA TYR A 73 -6.44 16.68 -1.89
C TYR A 73 -7.96 16.72 -2.01
N MET A 74 -8.67 17.12 -0.95
CA MET A 74 -10.14 17.25 -0.99
C MET A 74 -10.58 18.37 -1.94
N GLN A 75 -9.90 19.52 -1.92
CA GLN A 75 -10.17 20.65 -2.82
C GLN A 75 -9.92 20.30 -4.29
N GLU A 76 -8.79 19.63 -4.58
CA GLU A 76 -8.45 19.16 -5.93
C GLU A 76 -9.52 18.20 -6.48
N VAL A 77 -10.00 17.28 -5.64
CA VAL A 77 -11.06 16.33 -6.00
C VAL A 77 -12.42 17.00 -6.11
N GLU A 78 -12.73 17.97 -5.26
CA GLU A 78 -13.97 18.76 -5.35
C GLU A 78 -14.03 19.52 -6.68
N GLY A 79 -12.91 20.08 -7.15
CA GLY A 79 -12.81 20.69 -8.48
C GLY A 79 -13.19 19.71 -9.60
N PHE A 80 -12.72 18.47 -9.52
CA PHE A 80 -13.09 17.40 -10.45
C PHE A 80 -14.57 17.03 -10.36
N LEU A 81 -15.11 16.88 -9.15
CA LEU A 81 -16.51 16.57 -8.90
C LEU A 81 -17.46 17.66 -9.40
N ASN A 82 -17.02 18.91 -9.40
CA ASN A 82 -17.72 20.05 -9.98
C ASN A 82 -17.65 20.10 -11.53
N GLY A 83 -17.04 19.10 -12.17
CA GLY A 83 -16.98 18.95 -13.62
C GLY A 83 -15.70 19.48 -14.27
N THR A 84 -14.69 19.87 -13.48
CA THR A 84 -13.40 20.33 -14.03
C THR A 84 -12.57 19.15 -14.50
N LEU A 85 -12.30 19.09 -15.80
CA LEU A 85 -11.45 18.08 -16.41
C LEU A 85 -10.12 18.65 -16.94
N ASP A 86 -9.89 19.96 -16.82
CA ASP A 86 -8.59 20.55 -17.11
C ASP A 86 -7.70 20.49 -15.87
N TYR A 87 -6.64 19.66 -15.93
CA TYR A 87 -5.65 19.51 -14.86
C TYR A 87 -5.00 20.83 -14.42
N LYS A 88 -4.92 21.82 -15.30
CA LYS A 88 -4.32 23.13 -14.96
C LYS A 88 -5.18 23.92 -13.97
N GLU A 89 -6.47 23.64 -13.96
CA GLU A 89 -7.48 24.29 -13.13
C GLU A 89 -7.79 23.50 -11.85
N LEU A 90 -7.40 22.22 -11.78
CA LEU A 90 -7.49 21.41 -10.55
C LEU A 90 -6.37 21.84 -9.59
N ARG A 91 -6.73 22.53 -8.51
CA ARG A 91 -5.79 23.07 -7.51
C ARG A 91 -6.36 23.02 -6.10
N GLY A 92 -5.47 22.91 -5.12
CA GLY A 92 -5.76 23.11 -3.71
C GLY A 92 -4.79 24.09 -3.06
N ASP A 93 -4.85 24.19 -1.73
CA ASP A 93 -4.04 25.11 -0.92
C ASP A 93 -2.52 24.89 -1.08
N THR A 94 -2.10 23.68 -1.49
CA THR A 94 -0.69 23.32 -1.71
C THR A 94 -0.23 23.46 -3.17
N GLY A 95 -1.12 23.91 -4.06
CA GLY A 95 -0.81 24.18 -5.46
C GLY A 95 -1.65 23.37 -6.44
N PRO A 96 -1.22 23.25 -7.71
CA PRO A 96 -1.94 22.49 -8.72
C PRO A 96 -1.82 20.98 -8.52
N LEU A 97 -2.84 20.25 -8.96
CA LEU A 97 -2.85 18.79 -8.95
C LEU A 97 -1.73 18.24 -9.85
N VAL A 98 -0.75 17.59 -9.23
CA VAL A 98 0.37 16.94 -9.93
C VAL A 98 0.23 15.42 -10.05
N TYR A 99 -0.80 14.84 -9.43
CA TYR A 99 -1.01 13.39 -9.44
C TYR A 99 -1.84 12.96 -10.66
N PRO A 100 -1.63 11.75 -11.22
CA PRO A 100 -2.41 11.29 -12.36
C PRO A 100 -3.83 10.87 -11.96
N ALA A 101 -4.64 10.49 -12.95
CA ALA A 101 -6.10 10.28 -12.79
C ALA A 101 -6.50 9.24 -11.72
N GLY A 102 -5.64 8.25 -11.45
CA GLY A 102 -5.90 7.25 -10.41
C GLY A 102 -6.02 7.87 -9.02
N PHE A 103 -5.25 8.93 -8.73
CA PHE A 103 -5.39 9.70 -7.49
C PHE A 103 -6.79 10.28 -7.37
N VAL A 104 -7.26 10.99 -8.40
CA VAL A 104 -8.57 11.67 -8.41
C VAL A 104 -9.69 10.68 -8.11
N TYR A 105 -9.68 9.51 -8.76
CA TYR A 105 -10.71 8.49 -8.55
C TYR A 105 -10.69 7.88 -7.15
N ILE A 106 -9.51 7.58 -6.61
CA ILE A 106 -9.41 6.99 -5.26
C ILE A 106 -9.79 8.03 -4.20
N TYR A 107 -9.30 9.26 -4.32
CA TYR A 107 -9.60 10.32 -3.38
C TYR A 107 -11.04 10.82 -3.50
N THR A 108 -11.71 10.64 -4.64
CA THR A 108 -13.18 10.80 -4.75
C THR A 108 -13.92 9.84 -3.81
N ILE A 109 -13.47 8.59 -3.69
CA ILE A 109 -14.07 7.63 -2.75
C ILE A 109 -13.85 8.12 -1.32
N PHE A 110 -12.64 8.58 -1.00
CA PHE A 110 -12.33 9.11 0.33
C PHE A 110 -13.13 10.35 0.67
N TYR A 111 -13.28 11.26 -0.29
CA TYR A 111 -14.09 12.47 -0.17
C TYR A 111 -15.51 12.12 0.29
N TYR A 112 -16.21 11.22 -0.41
CA TYR A 112 -17.57 10.83 0.00
C TYR A 112 -17.62 10.07 1.33
N VAL A 113 -16.69 9.14 1.57
CA VAL A 113 -16.70 8.33 2.80
C VAL A 113 -16.41 9.18 4.04
N THR A 114 -15.56 10.20 3.93
CA THR A 114 -15.10 11.02 5.06
C THR A 114 -15.93 12.29 5.26
N SER A 115 -17.15 12.35 4.72
CA SER A 115 -18.00 13.55 4.76
C SER A 115 -17.30 14.76 4.14
N HIS A 116 -16.88 14.63 2.89
CA HIS A 116 -16.18 15.65 2.09
C HIS A 116 -14.81 16.04 2.67
N GLY A 117 -14.18 15.13 3.43
CA GLY A 117 -12.88 15.35 4.05
C GLY A 117 -12.92 15.87 5.50
N GLU A 118 -14.09 16.23 6.04
CA GLU A 118 -14.22 16.78 7.39
C GLU A 118 -13.95 15.74 8.50
N ASN A 119 -14.30 14.48 8.26
CA ASN A 119 -14.11 13.41 9.24
C ASN A 119 -12.68 12.84 9.19
N ILE A 120 -11.74 13.60 9.76
CA ILE A 120 -10.32 13.22 9.84
C ILE A 120 -10.12 11.93 10.63
N TYR A 121 -10.85 11.72 11.72
CA TYR A 121 -10.74 10.49 12.52
C TYR A 121 -11.05 9.25 11.68
N LEU A 122 -12.13 9.27 10.89
CA LEU A 122 -12.44 8.18 9.97
C LEU A 122 -11.34 7.98 8.93
N ALA A 123 -10.80 9.07 8.37
CA ALA A 123 -9.68 9.01 7.43
C ALA A 123 -8.45 8.34 8.07
N GLN A 124 -8.09 8.69 9.30
CA GLN A 124 -6.97 8.07 10.03
C GLN A 124 -7.15 6.56 10.21
N TYR A 125 -8.36 6.09 10.52
CA TYR A 125 -8.64 4.65 10.59
C TYR A 125 -8.61 3.95 9.23
N ILE A 126 -9.05 4.61 8.16
CA ILE A 126 -8.89 4.08 6.79
C ILE A 126 -7.41 3.90 6.48
N PHE A 127 -6.59 4.92 6.76
CA PHE A 127 -5.14 4.87 6.55
C PHE A 127 -4.44 3.85 7.44
N LEU A 128 -4.92 3.63 8.67
CA LEU A 128 -4.47 2.52 9.52
C LEU A 128 -4.75 1.16 8.85
N VAL A 129 -5.94 0.94 8.30
CA VAL A 129 -6.23 -0.32 7.58
C VAL A 129 -5.30 -0.47 6.37
N LEU A 130 -5.08 0.58 5.59
CA LEU A 130 -4.14 0.56 4.46
C LEU A 130 -2.71 0.23 4.93
N TYR A 131 -2.27 0.81 6.05
CA TYR A 131 -0.98 0.53 6.66
C TYR A 131 -0.82 -0.95 7.07
N LEU A 132 -1.85 -1.54 7.69
CA LEU A 132 -1.82 -2.94 8.08
C LEU A 132 -1.78 -3.87 6.86
N ILE A 133 -2.57 -3.57 5.81
CA ILE A 133 -2.55 -4.34 4.56
C ILE A 133 -1.15 -4.24 3.92
N GLN A 134 -0.58 -3.04 3.86
CA GLN A 134 0.78 -2.82 3.35
C GLN A 134 1.80 -3.67 4.13
N THR A 135 1.71 -3.66 5.46
CA THR A 135 2.59 -4.46 6.32
C THR A 135 2.43 -5.96 6.04
N LEU A 136 1.20 -6.45 5.85
CA LEU A 136 0.94 -7.85 5.47
C LEU A 136 1.55 -8.22 4.12
N LEU A 137 1.48 -7.32 3.12
CA LEU A 137 2.08 -7.52 1.80
C LEU A 137 3.60 -7.60 1.88
N VAL A 138 4.24 -6.75 2.68
CA VAL A 138 5.68 -6.80 2.95
C VAL A 138 6.04 -8.12 3.63
N GLN A 139 5.35 -8.48 4.72
CA GLN A 139 5.59 -9.74 5.43
C GLN A 139 5.42 -10.97 4.53
N ARG A 140 4.45 -10.94 3.59
CA ARG A 140 4.26 -12.02 2.62
C ARG A 140 5.47 -12.21 1.71
N ILE A 141 6.09 -11.12 1.23
CA ILE A 141 7.31 -11.16 0.41
C ILE A 141 8.47 -11.78 1.20
N PHE A 142 8.66 -11.37 2.46
CA PHE A 142 9.68 -11.94 3.33
C PHE A 142 9.46 -13.45 3.56
N LYS A 143 8.21 -13.87 3.81
CA LYS A 143 7.86 -15.29 3.95
C LYS A 143 8.06 -16.09 2.66
N LYS A 144 7.81 -15.50 1.49
CA LYS A 144 7.99 -16.16 0.20
C LYS A 144 9.47 -16.33 -0.16
N THR A 145 10.31 -15.37 0.22
CA THR A 145 11.74 -15.40 -0.10
C THR A 145 12.53 -16.27 0.87
N LEU A 146 12.16 -16.31 2.17
CA LEU A 146 12.89 -17.01 3.25
C LEU A 146 14.40 -16.67 3.31
N LYS A 147 14.82 -15.57 2.68
CA LYS A 147 16.23 -15.15 2.61
C LYS A 147 16.64 -14.27 3.78
N LEU A 148 15.68 -13.70 4.51
CA LEU A 148 15.93 -12.72 5.55
C LEU A 148 15.54 -13.26 6.94
N PRO A 149 16.40 -13.10 7.95
CA PRO A 149 16.11 -13.51 9.31
C PRO A 149 15.02 -12.62 9.95
N PRO A 150 14.23 -13.15 10.90
CA PRO A 150 13.12 -12.41 11.52
C PRO A 150 13.51 -11.07 12.17
N TYR A 151 14.73 -10.93 12.70
CA TYR A 151 15.18 -9.66 13.29
C TYR A 151 15.14 -8.48 12.30
N ALA A 152 15.32 -8.74 10.99
CA ALA A 152 15.30 -7.68 9.98
C ALA A 152 13.91 -7.03 9.90
N LEU A 153 12.84 -7.83 10.01
CA LEU A 153 11.46 -7.32 10.08
C LEU A 153 11.23 -6.54 11.36
N ILE A 154 11.70 -7.05 12.50
CA ILE A 154 11.53 -6.37 13.79
C ILE A 154 12.19 -5.00 13.77
N ILE A 155 13.43 -4.89 13.27
CA ILE A 155 14.13 -3.60 13.15
C ILE A 155 13.39 -2.67 12.20
N ALA A 156 12.96 -3.16 11.03
CA ALA A 156 12.21 -2.36 10.07
C ALA A 156 10.94 -1.79 10.70
N THR A 157 10.18 -2.62 11.42
CA THR A 157 8.95 -2.22 12.11
C THR A 157 9.23 -1.18 13.21
N LEU A 158 10.20 -1.42 14.10
CA LEU A 158 10.50 -0.51 15.22
C LEU A 158 11.09 0.84 14.79
N THR A 159 11.79 0.89 13.65
CA THR A 159 12.40 2.13 13.13
C THR A 159 11.45 2.96 12.26
N SER A 160 10.18 2.55 12.12
CA SER A 160 9.21 3.11 11.17
C SER A 160 8.49 4.38 11.64
N TYR A 161 9.03 5.18 12.57
CA TYR A 161 8.36 6.40 13.08
C TYR A 161 7.85 7.32 11.96
N ARG A 162 8.67 7.56 10.93
CA ARG A 162 8.29 8.39 9.79
C ARG A 162 7.14 7.78 8.99
N ILE A 163 7.10 6.47 8.84
CA ILE A 163 6.04 5.76 8.08
C ILE A 163 4.70 5.89 8.81
N HIS A 164 4.67 5.66 10.12
CA HIS A 164 3.47 5.89 10.93
C HIS A 164 2.93 7.31 10.74
N SER A 165 3.83 8.29 10.81
CA SER A 165 3.45 9.69 10.64
C SER A 165 2.94 10.02 9.23
N ILE A 166 3.50 9.41 8.18
CA ILE A 166 3.02 9.55 6.79
C ILE A 166 1.61 8.95 6.62
N PHE A 167 1.37 7.76 7.16
CA PHE A 167 0.09 7.06 7.04
C PHE A 167 -1.00 7.71 7.91
N VAL A 168 -0.83 7.73 9.23
CA VAL A 168 -1.94 8.04 10.16
C VAL A 168 -1.97 9.48 10.67
N LEU A 169 -0.88 10.27 10.52
CA LEU A 169 -0.85 11.66 11.01
C LEU A 169 -0.92 12.71 9.91
N ARG A 170 -0.61 12.36 8.66
CA ARG A 170 -0.58 13.28 7.51
C ARG A 170 -1.51 12.89 6.38
N LEU A 171 -1.89 11.60 6.28
CA LEU A 171 -2.83 11.07 5.27
C LEU A 171 -2.34 11.30 3.82
N PHE A 172 -1.03 11.15 3.58
CA PHE A 172 -0.43 11.37 2.25
C PHE A 172 -0.92 10.37 1.19
N ASN A 173 -0.82 10.76 -0.08
CA ASN A 173 -1.12 9.89 -1.22
C ASN A 173 -0.13 8.73 -1.39
N ASP A 174 1.15 8.91 -1.05
CA ASP A 174 2.21 7.91 -1.20
C ASP A 174 1.83 6.50 -0.68
N PRO A 175 1.29 6.35 0.54
CA PRO A 175 0.69 5.10 1.03
C PRO A 175 -0.10 4.28 0.01
N ILE A 176 -1.01 4.90 -0.75
CA ILE A 176 -1.89 4.22 -1.68
C ILE A 176 -1.11 3.71 -2.89
N ALA A 177 -0.26 4.57 -3.47
CA ALA A 177 0.58 4.21 -4.60
C ALA A 177 1.53 3.07 -4.26
N VAL A 178 2.18 3.15 -3.08
CA VAL A 178 3.10 2.12 -2.60
C VAL A 178 2.34 0.83 -2.28
N LEU A 179 1.13 0.90 -1.71
CA LEU A 179 0.28 -0.28 -1.47
C LEU A 179 -0.02 -1.04 -2.75
N LEU A 180 -0.47 -0.34 -3.80
CA LEU A 180 -0.75 -0.95 -5.11
C LEU A 180 0.52 -1.54 -5.73
N PHE A 181 1.66 -0.88 -5.58
CA PHE A 181 2.95 -1.41 -6.03
C PHE A 181 3.35 -2.70 -5.30
N TYR A 182 3.21 -2.76 -3.97
CA TYR A 182 3.51 -3.97 -3.21
C TYR A 182 2.50 -5.11 -3.49
N ALA A 183 1.26 -4.78 -3.81
CA ALA A 183 0.29 -5.76 -4.30
C ALA A 183 0.73 -6.34 -5.65
N SER A 184 1.15 -5.47 -6.58
CA SER A 184 1.74 -5.87 -7.87
C SER A 184 2.96 -6.79 -7.69
N LEU A 185 3.89 -6.43 -6.80
CA LEU A 185 5.07 -7.24 -6.51
C LEU A 185 4.72 -8.63 -5.97
N ASN A 186 3.73 -8.71 -5.06
CA ASN A 186 3.24 -9.99 -4.55
C ASN A 186 2.63 -10.88 -5.64
N LEU A 187 1.98 -10.27 -6.63
CA LEU A 187 1.41 -10.97 -7.78
C LEU A 187 2.51 -11.50 -8.71
N PHE A 188 3.54 -10.69 -9.00
CA PHE A 188 4.70 -11.14 -9.77
C PHE A 188 5.41 -12.32 -9.11
N ILE A 189 5.66 -12.27 -7.79
CA ILE A 189 6.26 -13.38 -7.03
C ILE A 189 5.36 -14.64 -7.01
N SER A 190 4.07 -14.47 -7.27
CA SER A 190 3.10 -15.56 -7.37
C SER A 190 2.86 -16.01 -8.82
N ASN A 191 3.71 -15.62 -9.77
CA ASN A 191 3.61 -15.90 -11.21
C ASN A 191 2.31 -15.38 -11.87
N LYS A 192 1.62 -14.42 -11.26
CA LYS A 192 0.39 -13.80 -11.79
C LYS A 192 0.72 -12.51 -12.54
N TRP A 193 1.47 -12.64 -13.61
CA TRP A 193 2.10 -11.51 -14.29
C TRP A 193 1.12 -10.48 -14.87
N ILE A 194 0.04 -10.92 -15.52
CA ILE A 194 -0.97 -10.00 -16.11
C ILE A 194 -1.57 -9.11 -15.02
N LEU A 195 -2.01 -9.72 -13.92
CA LEU A 195 -2.60 -8.99 -12.80
C LEU A 195 -1.56 -8.08 -12.13
N GLY A 196 -0.30 -8.55 -12.01
CA GLY A 196 0.80 -7.73 -11.55
C GLY A 196 1.01 -6.47 -12.41
N SER A 197 0.99 -6.59 -13.74
CA SER A 197 1.10 -5.46 -14.66
C SER A 197 -0.06 -4.47 -14.52
N ILE A 198 -1.28 -4.97 -14.34
CA ILE A 198 -2.47 -4.13 -14.10
C ILE A 198 -2.28 -3.34 -12.80
N PHE A 199 -1.98 -4.01 -11.68
CA PHE A 199 -1.76 -3.34 -10.39
C PHE A 199 -0.57 -2.38 -10.41
N TYR A 200 0.50 -2.70 -11.16
CA TYR A 200 1.62 -1.80 -11.36
C TYR A 200 1.19 -0.51 -12.07
N SER A 201 0.41 -0.66 -13.14
CA SER A 201 -0.13 0.50 -13.87
C SER A 201 -1.11 1.31 -12.99
N LEU A 202 -1.95 0.66 -12.20
CA LEU A 202 -2.79 1.35 -11.20
C LEU A 202 -1.95 2.12 -10.17
N ALA A 203 -0.80 1.59 -9.73
CA ALA A 203 0.09 2.31 -8.83
C ALA A 203 0.69 3.57 -9.50
N VAL A 204 1.11 3.45 -10.77
CA VAL A 204 1.60 4.58 -11.57
C VAL A 204 0.53 5.65 -11.75
N SER A 205 -0.74 5.28 -11.94
CA SER A 205 -1.82 6.26 -12.11
C SER A 205 -2.18 7.00 -10.81
N VAL A 206 -1.73 6.52 -9.65
CA VAL A 206 -1.89 7.23 -8.37
C VAL A 206 -0.70 8.16 -8.10
N LYS A 207 0.53 7.69 -8.37
CA LYS A 207 1.73 8.52 -8.24
C LYS A 207 2.79 8.11 -9.26
N MET A 208 3.21 9.08 -10.07
CA MET A 208 4.20 8.88 -11.14
C MET A 208 5.57 8.38 -10.66
N ASN A 209 5.95 8.60 -9.40
CA ASN A 209 7.22 8.12 -8.85
C ASN A 209 7.37 6.59 -8.93
N ILE A 210 6.27 5.84 -9.04
CA ILE A 210 6.30 4.39 -9.24
C ILE A 210 6.98 4.03 -10.58
N LEU A 211 7.02 4.93 -11.56
CA LEU A 211 7.76 4.71 -12.82
C LEU A 211 9.26 4.46 -12.61
N LEU A 212 9.83 4.90 -11.48
CA LEU A 212 11.23 4.61 -11.15
C LEU A 212 11.51 3.11 -11.02
N TYR A 213 10.48 2.28 -10.78
CA TYR A 213 10.61 0.82 -10.76
C TYR A 213 10.51 0.18 -12.17
N ALA A 214 10.13 0.94 -13.20
CA ALA A 214 9.91 0.42 -14.56
C ALA A 214 11.14 -0.26 -15.18
N PRO A 215 12.38 0.25 -15.03
CA PRO A 215 13.56 -0.41 -15.60
C PRO A 215 13.80 -1.80 -15.00
N CYS A 216 13.58 -1.94 -13.70
CA CYS A 216 13.70 -3.23 -13.01
C CYS A 216 12.59 -4.20 -13.46
N LEU A 217 11.36 -3.70 -13.62
CA LEU A 217 10.23 -4.50 -14.09
C LEU A 217 10.42 -4.95 -15.55
N LEU A 218 10.92 -4.08 -16.42
CA LEU A 218 11.23 -4.42 -17.81
C LEU A 218 12.27 -5.53 -17.88
N LEU A 219 13.34 -5.43 -17.09
CA LEU A 219 14.35 -6.48 -16.99
C LEU A 219 13.74 -7.79 -16.48
N ALA A 220 12.83 -7.73 -15.50
CA ALA A 220 12.11 -8.90 -15.01
C ALA A 220 11.27 -9.56 -16.11
N TYR A 221 10.56 -8.79 -16.94
CA TYR A 221 9.81 -9.35 -18.08
C TYR A 221 10.75 -10.02 -19.09
N LEU A 222 11.81 -9.33 -19.52
CA LEU A 222 12.75 -9.85 -20.53
C LEU A 222 13.49 -11.11 -20.06
N THR A 223 13.71 -11.27 -18.76
CA THR A 223 14.43 -12.43 -18.20
C THR A 223 13.53 -13.62 -17.90
N ASN A 224 12.23 -13.40 -17.68
CA ASN A 224 11.29 -14.45 -17.30
C ASN A 224 10.31 -14.84 -18.44
N MET A 225 10.25 -14.07 -19.52
CA MET A 225 9.26 -14.22 -20.59
C MET A 225 9.86 -14.00 -21.98
N SER A 226 9.08 -14.36 -23.00
CA SER A 226 9.40 -14.00 -24.38
C SER A 226 9.23 -12.50 -24.64
N LEU A 227 9.86 -12.02 -25.73
CA LEU A 227 9.72 -10.64 -26.18
C LEU A 227 8.25 -10.28 -26.48
N PHE A 228 7.50 -11.22 -27.07
CA PHE A 228 6.09 -11.00 -27.41
C PHE A 228 5.21 -10.83 -26.16
N GLU A 229 5.39 -11.68 -25.16
CA GLU A 229 4.69 -11.56 -23.87
C GLU A 229 5.06 -10.23 -23.17
N THR A 230 6.34 -9.84 -23.22
CA THR A 230 6.78 -8.54 -22.69
C THR A 230 6.03 -7.39 -23.35
N ILE A 231 5.87 -7.40 -24.68
CA ILE A 231 5.09 -6.40 -25.41
C ILE A 231 3.63 -6.39 -24.94
N ILE A 232 3.01 -7.56 -24.74
CA ILE A 232 1.65 -7.66 -24.20
C ILE A 232 1.56 -7.00 -22.82
N HIS A 233 2.51 -7.26 -21.91
CA HIS A 233 2.50 -6.66 -20.57
C HIS A 233 2.67 -5.14 -20.61
N LEU A 234 3.55 -4.63 -21.48
CA LEU A 234 3.71 -3.19 -21.70
C LEU A 234 2.44 -2.56 -22.30
N PHE A 235 1.81 -3.26 -23.24
CA PHE A 235 0.55 -2.84 -23.83
C PHE A 235 -0.57 -2.77 -22.78
N ILE A 236 -0.69 -3.78 -21.91
CA ILE A 236 -1.65 -3.78 -20.79
C ILE A 236 -1.42 -2.57 -19.89
N CYS A 237 -0.16 -2.27 -19.52
CA CYS A 237 0.16 -1.10 -18.73
C CYS A 237 -0.31 0.19 -19.41
N GLY A 238 -0.04 0.34 -20.71
CA GLY A 238 -0.47 1.49 -21.51
C GLY A 238 -1.98 1.63 -21.59
N VAL A 239 -2.70 0.53 -21.84
CA VAL A 239 -4.17 0.52 -21.91
C VAL A 239 -4.80 0.96 -20.60
N VAL A 240 -4.28 0.51 -19.46
CA VAL A 240 -4.78 0.97 -18.14
C VAL A 240 -4.61 2.48 -17.97
N GLN A 241 -3.47 3.05 -18.37
CA GLN A 241 -3.26 4.51 -18.32
C GLN A 241 -4.21 5.25 -19.26
N LEU A 242 -4.41 4.75 -20.48
CA LEU A 242 -5.32 5.34 -21.45
C LEU A 242 -6.76 5.35 -20.93
N ILE A 243 -7.24 4.23 -20.39
CA ILE A 243 -8.61 4.12 -19.84
C ILE A 243 -8.80 5.11 -18.69
N LEU A 244 -7.87 5.16 -17.74
CA LEU A 244 -7.99 6.05 -16.59
C LEU A 244 -7.87 7.52 -16.96
N GLY A 245 -6.98 7.86 -17.90
CA GLY A 245 -6.76 9.23 -18.36
C GLY A 245 -7.78 9.73 -19.39
N LEU A 246 -8.59 8.84 -19.98
CA LEU A 246 -9.47 9.15 -21.11
C LEU A 246 -10.35 10.39 -20.90
N PRO A 247 -11.04 10.60 -19.76
CA PRO A 247 -11.89 11.78 -19.58
C PRO A 247 -11.12 13.09 -19.73
N PHE A 248 -9.91 13.13 -19.20
CA PHE A 248 -9.03 14.30 -19.23
C PHE A 248 -8.44 14.53 -20.63
N TYR A 249 -8.05 13.46 -21.34
CA TYR A 249 -7.58 13.57 -22.72
C TYR A 249 -8.68 14.02 -23.69
N MET A 250 -9.92 13.59 -23.47
CA MET A 250 -11.03 14.04 -24.30
C MET A 250 -11.36 15.51 -24.06
N ALA A 251 -11.36 15.94 -22.79
CA ALA A 251 -11.60 17.34 -22.44
C ALA A 251 -10.60 18.29 -23.13
N ILE A 252 -9.30 17.96 -23.09
CA ILE A 252 -8.27 18.79 -23.73
C ILE A 252 -8.38 18.78 -25.27
N LEU A 253 -8.73 17.63 -25.86
CA LEU A 253 -8.95 17.51 -27.30
C LEU A 253 -10.11 18.38 -27.77
N PHE A 254 -11.25 18.32 -27.09
CA PHE A 254 -12.41 19.16 -27.41
C PHE A 254 -12.12 20.65 -27.26
N HIS A 255 -11.42 21.04 -26.18
CA HIS A 255 -11.00 22.42 -25.98
C HIS A 255 -10.13 22.91 -27.15
N THR A 256 -9.14 22.11 -27.56
CA THR A 256 -8.23 22.45 -28.66
C THR A 256 -8.95 22.57 -30.00
N LEU A 257 -9.87 21.64 -30.31
CA LEU A 257 -10.68 21.69 -31.52
C LEU A 257 -11.59 22.91 -31.56
N LYS A 258 -12.19 23.28 -30.41
CA LYS A 258 -13.03 24.47 -30.30
C LYS A 258 -12.21 25.74 -30.57
N VAL A 259 -11.04 25.88 -29.97
CA VAL A 259 -10.15 27.03 -30.21
C VAL A 259 -9.71 27.10 -31.68
N ALA A 260 -9.34 25.96 -32.29
CA ALA A 260 -8.99 25.91 -33.71
C ALA A 260 -10.15 26.36 -34.62
N SER A 261 -11.39 25.97 -34.30
CA SER A 261 -12.58 26.39 -35.07
C SER A 261 -12.85 27.90 -34.96
N ILE A 262 -12.62 28.50 -33.79
CA ILE A 262 -12.79 29.95 -33.57
C ILE A 262 -11.73 30.73 -34.35
N LEU A 263 -10.47 30.29 -34.32
CA LEU A 263 -9.38 30.93 -35.06
C LEU A 263 -9.60 30.84 -36.58
N ALA A 264 -10.07 29.69 -37.08
CA ALA A 264 -10.41 29.51 -38.50
C ALA A 264 -11.62 30.37 -38.93
N GLY A 265 -12.61 30.57 -38.04
CA GLY A 265 -13.73 31.47 -38.27
C GLY A 265 -13.31 32.95 -38.29
N SER A 266 -12.42 33.35 -37.39
CA SER A 266 -11.90 34.73 -37.31
C SER A 266 -11.03 35.10 -38.52
N SER A 267 -10.29 34.15 -39.10
CA SER A 267 -9.51 34.40 -40.33
C SER A 267 -10.38 34.61 -41.57
N ASN A 268 -11.59 34.07 -41.60
CA ASN A 268 -12.53 34.26 -42.72
C ASN A 268 -13.28 35.59 -42.67
N ILE A 269 -13.33 36.26 -41.52
CA ILE A 269 -14.02 37.55 -41.34
C ILE A 269 -13.10 38.74 -41.70
N ASN A 270 -11.79 38.60 -41.50
CA ASN A 270 -10.80 39.65 -41.80
C ASN A 270 -10.24 39.61 -43.24
N GLY A 271 -10.78 38.73 -44.10
CA GLY A 271 -10.35 38.56 -45.49
C GLY A 271 -11.36 39.04 -46.55
N ARG A 272 -12.36 39.85 -46.17
CA ARG A 272 -13.30 40.52 -47.09
C ARG A 272 -13.22 42.03 -46.94
#